data_AF-A0A1G0W816-F1
#
_entry.id   AF-A0A1G0W816-F1
#
_cell.length_a   1.000
_cell.length_b   1.000
_cell.length_c   1.000
_cell.angle_alpha   90.00
_cell.angle_beta   90.00
_cell.angle_gamma   90.00
#
_symmetry.space_group_name_H-M   'P 1'
#
loop_
_entity.id
_entity.type
_entity.pdbx_description
1 polymer ?
#
loop_
_entity_poly.entity_id
_entity_poly.type
_entity_poly.pdbx_seq_one_letter_code
_entity_poly.pdbx_strand_id
1 'polypeptide(L)' 'MLTSKVFTSGNSQAIRLPKEYQLKEKELFIQKIGKTIVLFPQKNPWEAFEKSLNEFSEDFMTEGRSQPEMQKR' A
#
# COMPACT_ATOMS: atom_id res chain seq x y z
N MET A 1 -14.92 2.06 -12.03
CA MET A 1 -14.06 1.00 -11.44
C MET A 1 -13.52 0.14 -12.57
N LEU A 2 -12.21 -0.08 -12.62
CA LEU A 2 -11.59 -1.03 -13.54
C LEU A 2 -11.61 -2.42 -12.91
N THR A 3 -11.96 -3.44 -13.69
CA THR A 3 -11.96 -4.85 -13.27
C THR A 3 -10.90 -5.62 -14.04
N SER A 4 -10.22 -6.55 -13.37
CA SER A 4 -9.29 -7.47 -14.01
C SER A 4 -9.87 -8.88 -14.09
N LYS A 5 -9.47 -9.64 -15.12
CA LYS A 5 -9.82 -11.05 -15.25
C LYS A 5 -8.86 -11.90 -14.43
N VAL A 6 -9.43 -12.82 -13.67
CA VAL A 6 -8.72 -13.92 -13.01
C VAL A 6 -8.76 -15.14 -13.92
N PHE A 7 -7.64 -15.82 -14.11
CA PHE A 7 -7.53 -16.97 -15.01
C PHE A 7 -6.50 -17.97 -14.47
N THR A 8 -6.40 -19.13 -15.11
CA THR A 8 -5.44 -20.19 -14.76
C THR A 8 -4.22 -20.12 -15.68
N SER A 9 -3.03 -20.25 -15.11
CA SER A 9 -1.75 -20.36 -15.82
C SER A 9 -1.01 -21.59 -15.32
N GLY A 10 -1.03 -22.68 -16.10
CA GLY A 10 -0.56 -23.99 -15.64
C GLY A 10 -1.37 -24.47 -14.43
N ASN A 11 -0.70 -24.79 -13.32
CA ASN A 11 -1.34 -25.21 -12.07
C ASN A 11 -1.59 -24.05 -11.09
N SER A 12 -1.41 -22.80 -11.53
CA SER A 12 -1.53 -21.60 -10.69
C SER A 12 -2.65 -20.69 -11.15
N GLN A 13 -3.14 -19.84 -10.24
CA GLN A 13 -4.06 -18.75 -10.56
C GLN A 13 -3.27 -17.48 -10.90
N ALA A 14 -3.75 -16.72 -11.87
CA ALA A 14 -3.14 -15.48 -12.33
C ALA A 14 -4.20 -14.39 -12.51
N ILE A 15 -3.75 -13.13 -12.42
CA ILE A 15 -4.55 -11.92 -12.63
C ILE A 15 -3.96 -11.16 -13.80
N ARG A 16 -4.79 -10.71 -14.74
CA ARG A 16 -4.31 -9.92 -15.90
C ARG A 16 -4.18 -8.45 -15.50
N LEU A 17 -2.96 -7.92 -15.38
CA LEU A 17 -2.80 -6.47 -15.17
C LEU A 17 -3.23 -5.70 -16.43
N PRO A 18 -4.16 -4.72 -16.31
CA PRO A 18 -4.41 -3.75 -17.37
C PRO A 18 -3.15 -2.94 -17.69
N LYS A 19 -3.09 -2.36 -18.89
CA LYS A 19 -1.88 -1.69 -19.39
C LYS A 19 -1.47 -0.51 -18.50
N GLU A 20 -2.44 0.25 -17.96
CA GLU A 20 -2.18 1.36 -17.06
C GLU A 20 -1.57 0.96 -15.69
N TYR A 21 -1.65 -0.33 -15.33
CA TYR A 21 -1.07 -0.89 -14.11
C TYR A 21 0.14 -1.79 -14.37
N GLN A 22 0.76 -1.69 -15.56
CA GLN A 22 1.93 -2.47 -15.91
C GLN A 22 3.13 -2.07 -15.05
N LEU A 23 3.78 -3.07 -14.45
CA LEU A 23 4.92 -2.89 -13.57
C LEU A 23 6.24 -3.10 -14.33
N LYS A 24 7.31 -2.45 -13.87
CA LYS A 24 8.67 -2.66 -14.41
C LYS A 24 9.38 -3.80 -13.70
N GLU A 25 8.98 -4.04 -12.46
CA GLU A 25 9.49 -5.09 -11.59
C GLU A 25 9.03 -6.46 -12.07
N LYS A 26 9.91 -7.46 -11.91
CA LYS A 26 9.58 -8.86 -12.25
C LYS A 26 8.98 -9.61 -11.07
N GLU A 27 9.18 -9.12 -9.85
CA GLU A 27 8.76 -9.77 -8.62
C GLU A 27 8.29 -8.73 -7.61
N LEU A 28 7.30 -9.12 -6.80
CA LEU A 28 6.68 -8.31 -5.76
C LEU A 28 6.52 -9.16 -4.51
N PHE A 29 6.44 -8.52 -3.34
CA PHE A 29 5.87 -9.16 -2.18
C PHE A 29 4.35 -9.23 -2.30
N ILE A 30 3.77 -10.29 -1.74
CA ILE A 30 2.34 -10.53 -1.70
C ILE A 30 1.88 -10.70 -0.25
N GLN A 31 0.85 -9.95 0.14
CA GLN A 31 0.22 -10.08 1.45
C GLN A 31 -1.30 -10.13 1.30
N LYS A 32 -1.95 -10.97 2.11
CA LYS A 32 -3.41 -11.05 2.19
C LYS A 32 -3.89 -10.42 3.49
N ILE A 33 -4.76 -9.42 3.39
CA ILE A 33 -5.39 -8.74 4.51
C ILE A 33 -6.91 -8.94 4.39
N GLY A 34 -7.47 -9.86 5.19
CA GLY A 34 -8.85 -10.28 5.04
C GLY A 34 -9.14 -10.87 3.66
N LYS A 35 -9.95 -10.19 2.85
CA LYS A 35 -10.27 -10.57 1.46
C LYS A 35 -9.43 -9.80 0.41
N THR A 36 -8.59 -8.88 0.84
CA THR A 36 -7.76 -8.04 -0.03
C THR A 36 -6.39 -8.67 -0.23
N ILE A 37 -5.89 -8.64 -1.46
CA ILE A 37 -4.49 -8.99 -1.79
C ILE A 37 -3.76 -7.69 -2.09
N VAL A 38 -2.66 -7.47 -1.39
CA VAL A 38 -1.76 -6.33 -1.58
C VAL A 38 -0.47 -6.85 -2.21
N LEU A 39 -0.11 -6.26 -3.35
CA LEU A 39 1.17 -6.49 -4.02
C LEU A 39 2.01 -5.22 -3.89
N PHE A 40 3.26 -5.36 -3.46
CA PHE A 40 4.14 -4.22 -3.26
C PHE A 40 5.59 -4.55 -3.63
N PRO A 41 6.40 -3.56 -4.03
CA PRO A 41 7.78 -3.77 -4.44
C PRO A 41 8.62 -4.42 -3.34
N GLN A 42 9.55 -5.31 -3.72
CA GLN A 42 10.51 -5.88 -2.78
C GLN A 42 11.52 -4.83 -2.29
N LYS A 43 11.87 -3.88 -3.16
CA LYS A 43 12.77 -2.78 -2.83
C LYS A 43 11.95 -1.62 -2.28
N ASN A 44 12.37 -1.09 -1.13
CA ASN A 44 11.71 -0.01 -0.41
C ASN A 44 10.20 -0.26 -0.16
N PRO A 45 9.82 -1.27 0.65
CA PRO A 45 8.41 -1.55 0.95
C PRO A 45 7.70 -0.38 1.68
N TRP A 46 8.47 0.57 2.22
CA TRP A 46 7.95 1.77 2.90
C TRP A 46 7.76 2.96 1.98
N GLU A 47 8.14 2.89 0.70
CA GLU A 47 8.05 4.02 -0.24
C GLU A 47 6.63 4.60 -0.31
N ALA A 48 5.61 3.74 -0.33
CA ALA A 48 4.21 4.18 -0.35
C ALA A 48 3.82 4.93 0.94
N PHE A 49 4.31 4.45 2.09
CA PHE A 49 4.12 5.12 3.38
C PHE A 49 4.87 6.46 3.42
N GLU A 50 6.13 6.50 2.99
CA GLU A 50 6.93 7.73 2.91
C GLU A 50 6.25 8.79 2.03
N LYS A 51 5.76 8.40 0.85
CA LYS A 51 5.03 9.31 -0.05
C LYS A 51 3.74 9.83 0.59
N SER A 52 3.02 8.99 1.32
CA SER A 52 1.78 9.38 2.00
C SER A 52 1.98 10.50 3.03
N LEU A 53 3.21 10.69 3.55
CA LEU A 53 3.51 11.80 4.45
C LEU A 53 3.37 13.17 3.77
N ASN A 54 3.40 13.23 2.44
CA ASN A 54 3.17 14.47 1.69
C ASN A 54 1.69 14.71 1.34
N GLU A 55 0.80 13.78 1.68
CA GLU A 55 -0.63 13.83 1.37
C GLU A 55 -1.45 14.38 2.55
N PHE A 56 -0.81 14.74 3.66
CA PHE A 56 -1.48 15.45 4.75
C PHE A 56 -1.90 16.85 4.30
N SER A 57 -3.08 17.29 4.74
CA SER A 57 -3.53 18.66 4.53
C SER A 57 -2.65 19.65 5.29
N GLU A 58 -2.58 20.89 4.82
CA GLU A 58 -1.72 21.93 5.45
C GLU A 58 -2.11 22.22 6.90
N ASP A 59 -3.35 21.95 7.28
CA ASP A 59 -3.86 22.13 8.64
C ASP A 59 -3.58 20.94 9.58
N PHE A 60 -3.07 19.81 9.05
CA PHE A 60 -2.81 18.62 9.84
C PHE A 60 -1.78 18.89 10.96
N MET A 61 -2.21 18.73 12.21
CA MET A 61 -1.37 18.88 13.41
C MET A 61 -0.71 20.26 13.56
N THR A 62 -1.31 21.30 12.98
CA THR A 62 -0.79 22.69 13.07
C THR A 62 -0.73 23.22 14.50
N GLU A 63 -1.66 22.81 15.37
CA GLU A 63 -1.66 23.13 16.81
C GLU A 63 -0.71 22.22 17.63
N GLY A 64 -0.01 21.31 16.97
CA GLY A 64 0.89 20.35 17.60
C GLY A 64 0.16 19.24 18.37
N ARG A 65 0.94 18.47 19.14
CA ARG A 65 0.41 17.39 19.97
C ARG A 65 -0.03 17.97 21.32
N SER A 66 -1.32 17.85 21.66
CA SER A 66 -1.85 18.18 22.98
C SER A 66 -1.48 17.12 24.02
N GLN A 67 -0.20 17.08 24.41
CA GLN A 67 0.33 16.11 25.37
C GLN A 67 0.13 16.61 26.82
N PRO A 68 -0.62 15.90 27.67
CA PRO A 68 -0.75 16.26 29.08
C PRO A 68 0.55 15.97 29.85
N GLU A 69 0.70 16.60 31.01
CA GLU A 69 1.82 16.35 31.92
C GLU A 69 1.89 14.88 32.36
N MET A 70 3.11 14.42 32.59
CA MET A 70 3.35 13.05 33.06
C MET A 70 2.79 12.87 34.47
N GLN A 71 1.96 11.83 34.64
CA GLN A 71 1.38 11.50 35.94
C GLN A 71 2.50 11.20 36.97
N LYS A 72 2.42 11.83 38.14
CA LYS A 72 3.23 11.46 39.30
C LYS A 72 2.71 10.14 39.87
N ARG A 73 3.60 9.17 40.05
CA ARG A 73 3.30 7.90 40.74
C ARG A 73 3.18 8.10 42.24
#